data_AF-A0A957N726-F1
#
_entry.id   AF-A0A957N726-F1
#
_cell.length_a   1.000
_cell.length_b   1.000
_cell.length_c   1.000
_cell.angle_alpha   90.00
_cell.angle_beta   90.00
_cell.angle_gamma   90.00
#
_symmetry.space_group_name_H-M   'P 1'
#
loop_
_entity.id
_entity.type
_entity.pdbx_description
1 polymer ?
#
loop_
_entity_poly.entity_id
_entity_poly.type
_entity_poly.pdbx_seq_one_letter_code
_entity_poly.pdbx_strand_id
1 'polypeptide(L)'
;MFEKFLRASAAFDWFTPTYTLITCARKRPFVTYAIPVNYYGGPAGIRRLMRSWGADVWGADIYDDETIIHARKQQAQYIEIKLRECGIPFRGGLAVR
;
A
#
# COMPACT_ATOMS: atom_id res chain seq x y z
N MET A 1 -17.66 41.09 -14.63
CA MET A 1 -18.16 39.74 -14.26
C MET A 1 -17.11 38.65 -14.49
N PHE A 2 -16.33 38.73 -15.58
CA PHE A 2 -15.22 37.80 -15.91
C PHE A 2 -14.07 37.78 -14.88
N GLU A 3 -13.73 38.93 -14.27
CA GLU A 3 -12.69 39.02 -13.23
C GLU A 3 -12.96 38.20 -11.95
N LYS A 4 -14.24 38.01 -11.59
CA LYS A 4 -14.61 37.18 -10.44
C LYS A 4 -14.41 35.68 -10.72
N PHE A 5 -14.56 35.26 -11.97
CA PHE A 5 -14.32 33.88 -12.41
C PHE A 5 -12.82 33.56 -12.42
N LEU A 6 -11.98 34.50 -12.88
CA LEU A 6 -10.53 34.37 -12.88
C LEU A 6 -9.90 34.35 -11.47
N ARG A 7 -10.47 35.11 -10.53
CA ARG A 7 -10.07 35.03 -9.11
C ARG A 7 -10.49 33.73 -8.43
N ALA A 8 -11.63 33.15 -8.84
CA ALA A 8 -12.06 31.85 -8.34
C ALA A 8 -11.16 30.72 -8.85
N SER A 9 -10.74 30.74 -10.13
CA SER A 9 -9.81 29.76 -10.67
C SER A 9 -8.42 29.83 -10.05
N ALA A 10 -7.92 31.03 -9.69
CA ALA A 10 -6.67 31.17 -8.94
C ALA A 10 -6.75 30.62 -7.50
N ALA A 11 -7.92 30.67 -6.86
CA ALA A 11 -8.13 30.07 -5.53
C ALA A 11 -8.20 28.53 -5.58
N PHE A 12 -8.71 27.96 -6.68
CA PHE A 12 -8.71 26.51 -6.91
C PHE A 12 -7.30 25.94 -7.16
N ASP A 13 -6.38 26.77 -7.66
CA ASP A 13 -5.01 26.36 -7.96
C ASP A 13 -4.19 26.02 -6.70
N TRP A 14 -4.55 26.60 -5.54
CA TRP A 14 -3.95 26.26 -4.24
C TRP A 14 -4.65 25.12 -3.49
N PHE A 15 -5.93 24.87 -3.77
CA PHE A 15 -6.66 23.75 -3.16
C PHE A 15 -6.10 22.41 -3.63
N THR A 16 -5.71 22.32 -4.91
CA THR A 16 -5.17 21.10 -5.52
C THR A 16 -3.87 20.61 -4.85
N PRO A 17 -2.82 21.44 -4.63
CA PRO A 17 -1.60 21.01 -3.95
C PRO A 17 -1.80 20.73 -2.47
N THR A 18 -2.65 21.47 -1.75
CA THR A 18 -2.95 21.16 -0.33
C THR A 18 -3.76 19.87 -0.20
N TYR A 19 -4.76 19.64 -1.05
CA TYR A 19 -5.50 18.39 -1.10
C TYR A 19 -4.60 17.22 -1.52
N THR A 20 -3.67 17.44 -2.44
CA THR A 20 -2.66 16.43 -2.84
C THR A 20 -1.69 16.13 -1.69
N LEU A 21 -1.24 17.14 -0.94
CA LEU A 21 -0.42 16.94 0.27
C LEU A 21 -1.17 16.19 1.36
N ILE A 22 -2.45 16.51 1.60
CA ILE A 22 -3.30 15.84 2.59
C ILE A 22 -3.58 14.40 2.15
N THR A 23 -3.86 14.17 0.87
CA THR A 23 -4.07 12.81 0.33
C THR A 23 -2.79 12.00 0.31
N CYS A 24 -1.63 12.60 0.00
CA CYS A 24 -0.32 11.96 0.12
C CYS A 24 0.06 11.67 1.58
N ALA A 25 -0.24 12.57 2.53
CA ALA A 25 -0.01 12.34 3.95
C ALA A 25 -0.97 11.29 4.55
N ARG A 26 -2.21 11.20 4.04
CA ARG A 26 -3.15 10.10 4.33
C ARG A 26 -2.74 8.79 3.65
N LYS A 27 -2.10 8.84 2.48
CA LYS A 27 -1.40 7.72 1.82
C LYS A 27 -0.06 7.48 2.52
N ARG A 28 -0.16 7.15 3.81
CA ARG A 28 0.90 6.72 4.72
C ARG A 28 1.93 5.84 4.00
N PRO A 29 3.20 5.85 4.41
CA PRO A 29 4.21 5.02 3.75
C PRO A 29 3.76 3.56 3.77
N PHE A 30 3.58 3.00 2.58
CA PHE A 30 3.29 1.59 2.37
C PHE A 30 4.58 0.86 2.01
N VAL A 31 4.64 -0.40 2.39
CA VAL A 31 5.70 -1.33 2.02
C VAL A 31 5.07 -2.42 1.18
N THR A 32 5.66 -2.64 0.02
CA THR A 32 5.18 -3.65 -0.93
C THR A 32 5.92 -4.95 -0.70
N TYR A 33 5.17 -6.04 -0.68
CA TYR A 33 5.71 -7.40 -0.68
C TYR A 33 5.19 -8.12 -1.91
N ALA A 34 6.09 -8.82 -2.60
CA ALA A 34 5.72 -9.77 -3.62
C ALA A 34 5.91 -11.18 -3.06
N ILE A 35 4.86 -12.00 -3.14
CA ILE A 35 4.81 -13.36 -2.61
C ILE A 35 4.41 -14.27 -3.76
N PRO A 36 5.08 -15.39 -4.05
CA PRO A 36 4.70 -16.25 -5.17
C PRO A 36 3.25 -16.78 -5.01
N VAL A 37 2.46 -16.79 -6.09
CA VAL A 37 1.03 -17.17 -6.10
C VAL A 37 0.80 -18.60 -5.61
N ASN A 38 1.80 -19.46 -5.78
CA ASN A 38 1.81 -20.85 -5.29
C ASN A 38 1.64 -20.95 -3.76
N TYR A 39 1.81 -19.86 -3.02
CA TYR A 39 1.61 -19.82 -1.58
C TYR A 39 0.19 -19.40 -1.22
N TYR A 40 -0.46 -20.19 -0.36
CA TYR A 40 -1.77 -19.92 0.23
C TYR A 40 -2.92 -19.70 -0.76
N GLY A 41 -2.85 -20.22 -2.00
CA GLY A 41 -3.97 -20.14 -2.95
C GLY A 41 -4.19 -18.72 -3.51
N GLY A 42 -3.12 -17.96 -3.70
CA GLY A 42 -3.12 -16.66 -4.35
C GLY A 42 -3.60 -15.49 -3.47
N PRO A 43 -4.03 -14.37 -4.10
CA PRO A 43 -4.28 -13.10 -3.41
C PRO A 43 -5.30 -13.17 -2.27
N ALA A 44 -6.38 -13.94 -2.47
CA ALA A 44 -7.44 -14.06 -1.49
C ALA A 44 -6.98 -14.82 -0.24
N GLY A 45 -6.10 -15.83 -0.39
CA GLY A 45 -5.60 -16.59 0.74
C GLY A 45 -4.48 -15.86 1.47
N ILE A 46 -3.58 -15.18 0.75
CA ILE A 46 -2.58 -14.28 1.35
C ILE A 46 -3.29 -13.17 2.13
N ARG A 47 -4.35 -12.56 1.59
CA ARG A 47 -5.13 -11.54 2.31
C ARG A 47 -5.81 -12.09 3.57
N ARG A 48 -6.33 -13.32 3.52
CA ARG A 48 -6.90 -13.99 4.70
C ARG A 48 -5.84 -14.29 5.76
N LEU A 49 -4.65 -14.73 5.34
CA LEU A 49 -3.51 -14.98 6.22
C LEU A 49 -3.04 -13.69 6.90
N MET A 50 -2.88 -12.61 6.15
CA MET A 50 -2.50 -11.31 6.72
C MET A 50 -3.53 -10.82 7.74
N ARG A 51 -4.82 -11.00 7.44
CA ARG A 51 -5.89 -10.67 8.38
C ARG A 51 -5.88 -11.53 9.65
N SER A 52 -5.54 -12.82 9.56
CA SER A 52 -5.45 -13.67 10.74
C SER A 52 -4.30 -13.25 11.68
N TRP A 53 -3.29 -12.57 11.15
CA TRP A 53 -2.22 -11.95 11.93
C TRP A 53 -2.57 -10.54 12.44
N GLY A 54 -3.74 -10.00 12.10
CA GLY A 54 -4.12 -8.62 12.42
C GLY A 54 -3.39 -7.55 11.57
N ALA A 55 -2.79 -7.95 10.44
CA ALA A 55 -2.12 -7.03 9.53
C ALA A 55 -3.13 -6.39 8.57
N ASP A 56 -3.06 -5.05 8.43
CA ASP A 56 -3.88 -4.29 7.48
C ASP A 56 -3.11 -4.14 6.17
N VAL A 57 -3.54 -4.92 5.16
CA VAL A 57 -3.02 -4.89 3.80
C VAL A 57 -4.02 -4.25 2.85
N TRP A 58 -3.51 -3.29 2.08
CA TRP A 58 -4.20 -2.58 1.03
C TRP A 58 -3.87 -3.21 -0.32
N GLY A 59 -4.88 -3.70 -1.03
CA GLY A 59 -4.70 -4.39 -2.31
C GLY A 59 -4.04 -5.76 -2.18
N ALA A 60 -4.42 -6.66 -3.08
CA ALA A 60 -3.74 -7.94 -3.30
C ALA A 60 -3.92 -8.25 -4.78
N ASP A 61 -2.92 -7.92 -5.59
CA ASP A 61 -2.96 -8.07 -7.05
C ASP A 61 -2.00 -9.17 -7.50
N ILE A 62 -2.27 -9.77 -8.66
CA ILE A 62 -1.37 -10.76 -9.27
C ILE A 62 -0.58 -10.09 -10.36
N TYR A 63 0.74 -10.23 -10.32
CA TYR A 63 1.65 -9.82 -11.37
C TYR A 63 2.73 -10.90 -11.55
N ASP A 64 2.83 -11.46 -12.75
CA ASP A 64 3.89 -12.40 -13.14
C ASP A 64 4.12 -13.56 -12.13
N ASP A 65 3.05 -14.28 -11.80
CA ASP A 65 3.02 -15.37 -10.81
C ASP A 65 3.35 -14.95 -9.36
N GLU A 66 3.29 -13.65 -9.06
CA GLU A 66 3.41 -13.11 -7.71
C GLU A 66 2.15 -12.38 -7.26
N THR A 67 1.77 -12.61 -6.01
CA THR A 67 0.81 -11.78 -5.29
C THR A 67 1.55 -10.59 -4.68
N ILE A 68 1.19 -9.40 -5.15
CA ILE A 68 1.67 -8.13 -4.64
C ILE A 68 0.70 -7.64 -3.56
N ILE A 69 1.21 -7.38 -2.36
CA ILE A 69 0.46 -6.79 -1.24
C ILE A 69 1.11 -5.50 -0.79
N HIS A 70 0.31 -4.51 -0.41
CA HIS A 70 0.82 -3.28 0.20
C HIS A 70 0.41 -3.23 1.67
N ALA A 71 1.38 -3.26 2.57
CA ALA A 71 1.12 -3.13 4.00
C ALA A 71 1.54 -1.76 4.52
N ARG A 72 0.97 -1.34 5.65
CA ARG A 72 1.44 -0.12 6.32
C ARG A 72 2.88 -0.30 6.80
N LYS A 73 3.75 0.70 6.60
CA LYS A 73 5.15 0.67 7.07
C LYS A 73 5.28 0.38 8.57
N GLN A 74 4.32 0.81 9.39
CA GLN A 74 4.29 0.52 10.83
C GLN A 74 4.17 -0.99 11.16
N GLN A 75 3.53 -1.76 10.27
CA GLN A 75 3.34 -3.21 10.43
C GLN A 75 4.35 -4.02 9.62
N ALA A 76 5.21 -3.36 8.84
CA ALA A 76 6.10 -4.03 7.90
C ALA A 76 7.07 -5.00 8.61
N GLN A 77 7.70 -4.58 9.70
CA GLN A 77 8.63 -5.44 10.44
C GLN A 77 7.93 -6.67 11.04
N TYR A 78 6.71 -6.49 11.56
CA TYR A 78 5.89 -7.58 12.08
C TYR A 78 5.52 -8.58 10.99
N ILE A 79 5.12 -8.09 9.82
CA ILE A 79 4.76 -8.93 8.66
C ILE A 79 5.98 -9.71 8.16
N GLU A 80 7.15 -9.08 8.07
CA GLU A 80 8.39 -9.79 7.68
C GLU A 80 8.74 -10.92 8.65
N ILE A 81 8.62 -10.69 9.96
CA ILE A 81 8.85 -11.72 10.96
C ILE A 81 7.88 -12.88 10.76
N LYS A 82 6.57 -12.59 10.58
CA LYS A 82 5.56 -13.63 10.38
C LYS A 82 5.76 -14.42 9.09
N LEU A 83 6.11 -13.73 8.00
CA LEU A 83 6.45 -14.38 6.73
C LEU A 83 7.66 -15.31 6.87
N ARG A 84 8.71 -14.87 7.58
CA ARG A 84 9.89 -15.71 7.88
C ARG A 84 9.55 -16.89 8.79
N GLU A 85 8.78 -16.68 9.85
CA GLU A 85 8.33 -17.73 10.77
C GLU A 85 7.51 -18.81 10.05
N CYS A 86 6.68 -18.44 9.09
CA CYS A 86 5.88 -19.36 8.30
C CYS A 86 6.65 -19.96 7.09
N GLY A 87 7.92 -19.61 6.89
CA GLY A 87 8.71 -20.07 5.75
C GLY A 87 8.19 -19.60 4.40
N ILE A 88 7.45 -18.49 4.36
CA ILE A 88 6.87 -17.95 3.14
C ILE A 88 7.93 -17.09 2.45
N PRO A 89 8.36 -17.41 1.22
CA PRO A 89 9.27 -16.56 0.48
C PRO A 89 8.56 -15.27 0.08
N PHE A 90 9.25 -14.15 0.26
CA PHE A 90 8.78 -12.84 -0.16
C PHE A 90 9.93 -12.00 -0.71
N ARG A 91 9.61 -11.11 -1.64
CA ARG A 91 10.51 -10.09 -2.20
C ARG A 91 10.01 -8.69 -1.81
N GLY A 92 10.93 -7.73 -1.64
CA GLY A 92 10.62 -6.36 -1.19
C GLY A 92 10.75 -6.20 0.33
N GLY A 93 9.81 -5.47 0.94
CA GLY A 93 9.82 -5.21 2.39
C GLY A 93 10.52 -3.91 2.81
N LEU A 94 10.77 -3.75 4.11
CA LEU A 94 11.50 -2.62 4.71
C LEU A 94 12.97 -2.56 4.23
N ALA A 95 13.47 -3.63 3.64
CA ALA A 95 14.86 -3.80 3.22
C ALA A 95 15.20 -3.22 1.85
N VAL A 96 14.28 -2.53 1.16
CA VAL A 96 14.66 -1.65 0.04
C VAL A 96 15.32 -0.40 0.64
N ARG A 97 16.61 -0.55 0.98
CA ARG A 97 17.53 0.54 1.33
C ARG A 97 18.50 0.75 0.18
#